data_AF-A0A7V6B4X8-F1
#
_entry.id   AF-A0A7V6B4X8-F1
#
_cell.length_a   1.000
_cell.length_b   1.000
_cell.length_c   1.000
_cell.angle_alpha   90.00
_cell.angle_beta   90.00
_cell.angle_gamma   90.00
#
_symmetry.space_group_name_H-M   'P 1'
#
loop_
_entity.id
_entity.type
_entity.pdbx_description
1 polymer ?
#
loop_
_entity_poly.entity_id
_entity_poly.type
_entity_poly.pdbx_seq_one_letter_code
_entity_poly.pdbx_strand_id
1 'polypeptide(L)'
;MKRVGQSFLCICVFGFAILSCSLEPVEQPSLQETPGNEAISKPMGVCPPFFLRDEKGNIINPVKGINASVPYSPKQTCGASGCHDYSKITKGFHFQQGANEEVPPEMQERYIWVSHPGNYGGNWCSPAPLYRQLAPKKNTSARTIDMTSFDFVTATCGNCHPGGGPLEYDREGKRYDE
;
A
#
# COMPACT_ATOMS: atom_id res chain seq x y z
N MET A 1 56.79 -48.59 19.40
CA MET A 1 57.89 -48.34 20.35
C MET A 1 57.94 -46.85 20.67
N LYS A 2 58.07 -46.52 21.95
CA LYS A 2 57.94 -45.18 22.56
C LYS A 2 58.81 -44.10 21.89
N ARG A 3 58.22 -42.94 21.57
CA ARG A 3 58.86 -41.63 21.76
C ARG A 3 57.79 -40.60 22.17
N VAL A 4 57.98 -40.11 23.39
CA VAL A 4 57.27 -39.00 24.02
C VAL A 4 57.69 -37.72 23.29
N GLY A 5 56.72 -37.00 22.74
CA GLY A 5 56.89 -35.67 22.16
C GLY A 5 55.95 -34.72 22.87
N GLN A 6 56.50 -33.98 23.82
CA GLN A 6 55.80 -33.02 24.65
C GLN A 6 55.53 -31.75 23.81
N SER A 7 54.38 -31.69 23.15
CA SER A 7 53.95 -30.47 22.48
C SER A 7 53.44 -29.50 23.54
N PHE A 8 54.25 -28.47 23.80
CA PHE A 8 53.82 -27.29 24.55
C PHE A 8 52.57 -26.71 23.90
N LEU A 9 51.44 -26.84 24.59
CA LEU A 9 50.24 -26.08 24.27
C LEU A 9 50.53 -24.63 24.67
N CYS A 10 51.02 -23.84 23.71
CA CYS A 10 51.08 -22.40 23.84
C CYS A 10 49.63 -21.90 23.76
N ILE A 11 48.96 -21.84 24.92
CA ILE A 11 47.70 -21.13 25.05
C ILE A 11 48.07 -19.65 24.89
N CYS A 12 48.01 -19.17 23.64
CA CYS A 12 47.89 -17.75 23.39
C CYS A 12 46.57 -17.31 24.02
N VAL A 13 46.63 -16.85 25.26
CA VAL A 13 45.58 -16.03 25.84
C VAL A 13 45.61 -14.75 25.01
N PHE A 14 44.88 -14.75 23.89
CA PHE A 14 44.44 -13.52 23.28
C PHE A 14 43.52 -12.89 24.31
N GLY A 15 44.11 -12.05 25.15
CA GLY A 15 43.36 -11.07 25.91
C GLY A 15 42.57 -10.28 24.89
N PHE A 16 41.30 -10.65 24.73
CA PHE A 16 40.30 -9.73 24.21
C PHE A 16 40.29 -8.59 25.22
N ALA A 17 41.11 -7.57 24.96
CA ALA A 17 40.83 -6.25 25.45
C ALA A 17 39.47 -5.91 24.85
N ILE A 18 38.42 -6.17 25.63
CA ILE A 18 37.11 -5.59 25.40
C ILE A 18 37.37 -4.10 25.54
N LEU A 19 37.69 -3.46 24.41
CA LEU A 19 37.57 -2.02 24.29
C LEU A 19 36.08 -1.79 24.47
N SER A 20 35.68 -1.56 25.72
CA SER A 20 34.37 -1.07 26.09
C SER A 20 34.26 0.29 25.43
N CYS A 21 33.80 0.27 24.18
CA CYS A 21 33.21 1.42 23.55
C CYS A 21 31.99 1.71 24.42
N SER A 22 32.16 2.58 25.40
CA SER A 22 31.07 3.10 26.19
C SER A 22 30.11 3.72 25.19
N LEU A 23 29.04 2.99 24.89
CA LEU A 23 27.86 3.54 24.25
C LEU A 23 27.30 4.52 25.27
N GLU A 24 27.79 5.76 25.23
CA GLU A 24 27.08 6.84 25.88
C GLU A 24 25.66 6.83 25.30
N PRO A 25 24.61 6.79 26.13
CA PRO A 25 23.27 6.93 25.62
C PRO A 25 23.24 8.29 24.94
N VAL A 26 22.96 8.30 23.64
CA VAL A 26 22.65 9.54 22.93
C VAL A 26 21.40 10.09 23.59
N GLU A 27 21.60 11.08 24.46
CA GLU A 27 20.53 11.78 25.14
C GLU A 27 19.74 12.51 24.04
N GLN A 28 18.60 11.93 23.67
CA GLN A 28 17.70 12.56 22.71
C GLN A 28 17.30 13.91 23.32
N PRO A 29 17.40 15.03 22.58
CA PRO A 29 17.03 16.32 23.11
C PRO A 29 15.59 16.24 23.63
N SER A 30 15.39 16.48 24.92
CA SER A 30 14.05 16.58 25.47
C SER A 30 13.35 17.71 24.73
N LEU A 31 12.23 17.40 24.06
CA LEU A 31 11.37 18.43 23.48
C LEU A 31 10.92 19.34 24.61
N GLN A 32 11.55 20.51 24.72
CA GLN A 32 11.10 21.56 25.61
C GLN A 32 9.70 21.98 25.15
N GLU A 33 8.69 21.73 25.98
CA GLU A 33 7.37 22.32 25.78
C GLU A 33 7.50 23.83 25.90
N THR A 34 7.51 24.52 24.76
CA THR A 34 7.44 25.97 24.72
C THR A 34 6.04 26.42 25.15
N PRO A 35 5.91 27.29 26.17
CA PRO A 35 4.63 27.86 26.54
C PRO A 35 4.31 28.97 25.53
N GLY A 36 3.45 28.66 24.57
CA GLY A 36 3.08 29.59 23.52
C GLY A 36 1.99 29.02 22.65
N ASN A 37 0.76 29.28 23.06
CA ASN A 37 -0.48 29.03 22.35
C ASN A 37 -0.50 29.75 20.99
N GLU A 38 0.10 29.15 19.98
CA GLU A 38 -0.36 29.26 18.60
C GLU A 38 -0.40 27.84 18.03
N ALA A 39 -1.59 27.40 17.64
CA ALA A 39 -1.78 26.14 16.98
C ALA A 39 -0.90 26.14 15.71
N ILE A 40 0.26 25.49 15.80
CA ILE A 40 1.07 25.15 14.63
C ILE A 40 0.08 24.51 13.67
N SER A 41 -0.23 25.22 12.58
CA SER A 41 -1.18 24.72 11.60
C SER A 41 -0.54 23.48 11.03
N LYS A 42 -1.01 22.31 11.50
CA LYS A 42 -0.65 21.03 10.89
C LYS A 42 -0.84 21.25 9.40
N PRO A 43 0.14 20.89 8.55
CA PRO A 43 -0.01 21.07 7.12
C PRO A 43 -1.36 20.50 6.74
N MET A 44 -2.30 21.38 6.40
CA MET A 44 -3.65 20.93 6.11
C MET A 44 -3.48 20.11 4.85
N GLY A 45 -3.82 18.83 4.94
CA GLY A 45 -4.06 18.06 3.73
C GLY A 45 -5.06 18.81 2.86
N VAL A 46 -5.14 18.45 1.58
CA VAL A 46 -6.07 19.06 0.62
C VAL A 46 -7.51 19.09 1.15
N CYS A 47 -7.86 18.18 2.06
CA CYS A 47 -9.14 18.12 2.75
C CYS A 47 -9.05 18.69 4.18
N PRO A 48 -10.11 19.37 4.67
CA PRO A 48 -10.25 19.67 6.10
C PRO A 48 -10.37 18.38 6.93
N PRO A 49 -10.22 18.42 8.25
CA PRO A 49 -10.44 17.23 9.08
C PRO A 49 -11.86 16.66 8.90
N PHE A 50 -11.97 15.35 8.68
CA PHE A 50 -13.25 14.63 8.56
C PHE A 50 -13.16 13.25 9.25
N PHE A 51 -14.32 12.68 9.55
CA PHE A 51 -14.42 11.28 9.99
C PHE A 51 -14.58 10.36 8.78
N LEU A 52 -13.90 9.20 8.80
CA LEU A 52 -14.24 8.09 7.92
C LEU A 52 -15.65 7.60 8.24
N ARG A 53 -16.34 7.06 7.24
CA ARG A 53 -17.68 6.49 7.40
C ARG A 53 -17.79 5.12 6.76
N ASP A 54 -18.66 4.29 7.31
CA ASP A 54 -19.06 3.00 6.70
C ASP A 54 -20.11 3.21 5.60
N GLU A 55 -20.54 2.13 4.95
CA GLU A 55 -21.52 2.19 3.85
C GLU A 55 -22.89 2.72 4.28
N LYS A 56 -23.25 2.58 5.55
CA LYS A 56 -24.49 3.12 6.15
C LYS A 56 -24.32 4.58 6.60
N GLY A 57 -23.13 5.16 6.45
CA GLY A 57 -22.80 6.51 6.88
C GLY A 57 -22.42 6.64 8.36
N ASN A 58 -22.31 5.54 9.11
CA ASN A 58 -21.87 5.58 10.51
C ASN A 58 -20.40 5.96 10.59
N ILE A 59 -20.03 6.71 11.64
CA ILE A 59 -18.64 7.14 11.84
C ILE A 59 -17.75 5.94 12.15
N ILE A 60 -16.58 5.91 11.51
CA ILE A 60 -15.46 5.04 11.83
C ILE A 60 -14.40 5.88 12.54
N ASN A 61 -14.05 5.50 13.76
CA ASN A 61 -12.98 6.14 14.54
C ASN A 61 -12.10 5.06 15.19
N PRO A 62 -11.03 4.62 14.49
CA PRO A 62 -10.16 3.56 14.97
C PRO A 62 -9.41 3.96 16.26
N VAL A 63 -9.09 5.24 16.44
CA VAL A 63 -8.40 5.76 17.64
C VAL A 63 -9.24 5.55 18.90
N LYS A 64 -10.57 5.59 18.78
CA LYS A 64 -11.52 5.37 19.88
C LYS A 64 -12.18 3.99 19.86
N GLY A 65 -11.76 3.10 18.95
CA GLY A 65 -12.37 1.77 18.77
C GLY A 65 -13.79 1.78 18.22
N ILE A 66 -14.30 2.90 17.71
CA ILE A 66 -15.67 3.00 17.18
C ILE A 66 -15.67 2.47 15.75
N ASN A 67 -16.43 1.40 15.50
CA ASN A 67 -16.55 0.75 14.20
C ASN A 67 -15.18 0.43 13.56
N ALA A 68 -14.14 0.17 14.36
CA ALA A 68 -12.76 0.06 13.87
C ALA A 68 -12.52 -1.13 12.91
N SER A 69 -13.42 -2.12 12.92
CA SER A 69 -13.37 -3.32 12.09
C SER A 69 -14.32 -3.30 10.89
N VAL A 70 -15.09 -2.22 10.68
CA VAL A 70 -16.02 -2.13 9.54
C VAL A 70 -15.31 -1.52 8.33
N PRO A 71 -15.66 -1.93 7.10
CA PRO A 71 -15.07 -1.35 5.90
C PRO A 71 -15.47 0.11 5.74
N TYR A 72 -14.54 0.94 5.28
CA TYR A 72 -14.81 2.34 4.96
C TYR A 72 -15.53 2.45 3.62
N SER A 73 -16.39 3.46 3.48
CA SER A 73 -17.07 3.81 2.24
C SER A 73 -16.51 5.13 1.69
N PRO A 74 -15.80 5.12 0.54
CA PRO A 74 -15.36 6.36 -0.08
C PRO A 74 -16.53 7.22 -0.55
N LYS A 75 -17.68 6.62 -0.89
CA LYS A 75 -18.91 7.36 -1.23
C LYS A 75 -19.47 8.13 -0.04
N GLN A 76 -19.58 7.50 1.12
CA GLN A 76 -20.08 8.17 2.32
C GLN A 76 -19.05 9.11 2.96
N THR A 77 -17.75 8.91 2.68
CA THR A 77 -16.67 9.73 3.25
C THR A 77 -16.30 10.90 2.33
N CYS A 78 -15.80 10.62 1.12
CA CYS A 78 -15.35 11.64 0.17
C CYS A 78 -16.51 12.25 -0.61
N GLY A 79 -17.58 11.47 -0.84
CA GLY A 79 -18.83 11.95 -1.45
C GLY A 79 -19.81 12.58 -0.46
N ALA A 80 -19.40 12.77 0.80
CA ALA A 80 -20.23 13.44 1.79
C ALA A 80 -20.61 14.86 1.36
N SER A 81 -21.74 15.35 1.86
CA SER A 81 -22.17 16.72 1.61
C SER A 81 -21.07 17.72 2.00
N GLY A 82 -20.67 18.57 1.06
CA GLY A 82 -19.60 19.55 1.23
C GLY A 82 -18.18 19.06 0.95
N CYS A 83 -17.99 17.80 0.53
CA CYS A 83 -16.68 17.26 0.16
C CYS A 83 -16.46 17.24 -1.36
N HIS A 84 -16.86 16.17 -2.05
CA HIS A 84 -16.69 16.03 -3.49
C HIS A 84 -17.94 15.48 -4.18
N ASP A 85 -18.14 15.84 -5.44
CA ASP A 85 -19.01 15.08 -6.33
C ASP A 85 -18.38 13.69 -6.56
N TYR A 86 -18.95 12.67 -5.90
CA TYR A 86 -18.43 11.32 -5.96
C TYR A 86 -18.38 10.76 -7.39
N SER A 87 -19.37 11.10 -8.21
CA SER A 87 -19.45 10.66 -9.61
C SER A 87 -18.33 11.28 -10.47
N LYS A 88 -17.82 12.44 -10.05
CA LYS A 88 -16.72 13.13 -10.73
C LYS A 88 -15.36 12.59 -10.29
N ILE A 89 -15.11 12.48 -8.98
CA ILE A 89 -13.79 12.06 -8.47
C ILE A 89 -13.47 10.61 -8.81
N THR A 90 -14.48 9.74 -8.89
CA THR A 90 -14.29 8.33 -9.25
C THR A 90 -13.81 8.14 -10.69
N LYS A 91 -13.87 9.16 -11.55
CA LYS A 91 -13.33 9.11 -12.92
C LYS A 91 -11.83 9.33 -12.99
N GLY A 92 -11.19 9.78 -11.91
CA GLY A 92 -9.76 10.05 -11.89
C GLY A 92 -8.91 8.79 -11.96
N PHE A 93 -7.67 8.92 -12.46
CA PHE A 93 -6.70 7.83 -12.61
C PHE A 93 -6.56 6.96 -11.37
N HIS A 94 -6.50 7.57 -10.18
CA HIS A 94 -6.33 6.85 -8.90
C HIS A 94 -7.53 5.96 -8.54
N PHE A 95 -8.75 6.33 -8.93
CA PHE A 95 -9.94 5.48 -8.73
C PHE A 95 -10.03 4.41 -9.82
N GLN A 96 -9.73 4.80 -11.07
CA GLN A 96 -9.85 3.89 -12.22
C GLN A 96 -8.67 2.94 -12.38
N GLN A 97 -7.56 3.19 -11.68
CA GLN A 97 -6.33 2.40 -11.78
C GLN A 97 -5.85 2.23 -13.24
N GLY A 98 -6.06 3.27 -14.06
CA GLY A 98 -5.75 3.29 -15.49
C GLY A 98 -6.64 2.41 -16.37
N ALA A 99 -7.67 1.74 -15.83
CA ALA A 99 -8.46 0.71 -16.53
C ALA A 99 -9.17 1.17 -17.82
N ASN A 100 -9.34 2.47 -18.01
CA ASN A 100 -10.01 3.07 -19.16
C ASN A 100 -9.09 4.03 -19.93
N GLU A 101 -7.78 3.96 -19.71
CA GLU A 101 -6.80 4.84 -20.36
C GLU A 101 -5.98 4.09 -21.39
N GLU A 102 -5.75 4.72 -22.54
CA GLU A 102 -4.87 4.17 -23.56
C GLU A 102 -3.43 4.08 -23.06
N VAL A 103 -2.73 3.02 -23.43
CA VAL A 103 -1.31 2.86 -23.10
C VAL A 103 -0.50 3.91 -23.89
N PRO A 104 0.26 4.79 -23.22
CA PRO A 104 1.09 5.77 -23.91
C PRO A 104 2.14 5.08 -24.81
N PRO A 105 2.50 5.64 -25.97
CA PRO A 105 3.45 5.01 -26.91
C PRO A 105 4.78 4.62 -26.27
N GLU A 106 5.31 5.45 -25.36
CA GLU A 106 6.58 5.22 -24.67
C GLU A 106 6.49 4.02 -23.70
N MET A 107 5.30 3.79 -23.14
CA MET A 107 5.04 2.61 -22.32
C MET A 107 4.85 1.38 -23.19
N GLN A 108 4.13 1.51 -24.30
CA GLN A 108 3.87 0.41 -25.25
C GLN A 108 5.18 -0.14 -25.86
N GLU A 109 6.16 0.73 -26.13
CA GLU A 109 7.48 0.33 -26.62
C GLU A 109 8.23 -0.57 -25.63
N ARG A 110 8.07 -0.32 -24.33
CA ARG A 110 8.85 -0.99 -23.27
C ARG A 110 8.12 -2.17 -22.64
N TYR A 111 6.81 -2.11 -22.58
CA TYR A 111 5.97 -3.05 -21.82
C TYR A 111 4.89 -3.64 -22.73
N ILE A 112 5.29 -4.43 -23.72
CA ILE A 112 4.38 -5.00 -24.73
C ILE A 112 3.25 -5.88 -24.16
N TRP A 113 3.33 -6.26 -22.89
CA TRP A 113 2.36 -7.09 -22.18
C TRP A 113 1.30 -6.31 -21.39
N VAL A 114 1.45 -4.98 -21.24
CA VAL A 114 0.46 -4.17 -20.52
C VAL A 114 -0.75 -3.89 -21.41
N SER A 115 -1.94 -3.93 -20.82
CA SER A 115 -3.17 -3.54 -21.51
C SER A 115 -3.57 -2.09 -21.21
N HIS A 116 -3.10 -1.54 -20.08
CA HIS A 116 -3.42 -0.20 -19.59
C HIS A 116 -2.24 0.37 -18.76
N PRO A 117 -2.12 1.69 -18.55
CA PRO A 117 -0.97 2.28 -17.86
C PRO A 117 -0.97 2.21 -16.33
N GLY A 118 -2.10 1.91 -15.69
CA GLY A 118 -2.23 1.85 -14.22
C GLY A 118 -2.17 0.44 -13.64
N ASN A 119 -2.48 0.28 -12.34
CA ASN A 119 -2.41 -1.04 -11.69
C ASN A 119 -3.33 -2.09 -12.32
N TYR A 120 -4.45 -1.68 -12.93
CA TYR A 120 -5.42 -2.61 -13.50
C TYR A 120 -5.12 -2.92 -14.97
N GLY A 121 -4.05 -3.69 -15.18
CA GLY A 121 -3.56 -4.11 -16.50
C GLY A 121 -2.18 -3.57 -16.88
N GLY A 122 -1.58 -2.74 -16.04
CA GLY A 122 -0.23 -2.19 -16.20
C GLY A 122 0.80 -2.78 -15.24
N ASN A 123 1.96 -2.12 -15.15
CA ASN A 123 3.16 -2.62 -14.47
C ASN A 123 3.37 -2.07 -13.04
N TRP A 124 2.40 -1.32 -12.49
CA TRP A 124 2.65 -0.40 -11.37
C TRP A 124 2.51 -0.99 -9.95
N CYS A 125 2.11 -2.26 -9.80
CA CYS A 125 1.95 -2.90 -8.48
C CYS A 125 3.29 -3.60 -8.09
N SER A 126 4.10 -2.92 -7.29
CA SER A 126 5.37 -3.44 -6.70
C SER A 126 5.06 -4.11 -5.35
N PRO A 127 5.63 -5.29 -5.01
CA PRO A 127 6.98 -5.70 -5.38
C PRO A 127 7.03 -6.85 -6.40
N ALA A 128 7.95 -6.69 -7.36
CA ALA A 128 8.53 -7.75 -8.18
C ALA A 128 8.84 -9.01 -7.34
N PRO A 129 8.67 -10.24 -7.89
CA PRO A 129 9.09 -10.56 -9.26
C PRO A 129 8.02 -11.18 -10.18
N LEU A 130 6.72 -11.16 -9.85
CA LEU A 130 5.69 -11.75 -10.70
C LEU A 130 4.67 -10.70 -11.14
N TYR A 131 4.97 -10.00 -12.25
CA TYR A 131 4.01 -9.14 -12.93
C TYR A 131 2.92 -10.00 -13.53
N ARG A 132 1.87 -10.29 -12.75
CA ARG A 132 0.71 -11.01 -13.25
C ARG A 132 -0.03 -10.14 -14.26
N GLN A 133 -0.46 -10.74 -15.35
CA GLN A 133 -1.22 -10.05 -16.38
C GLN A 133 -2.72 -10.16 -16.07
N LEU A 134 -3.42 -9.01 -16.08
CA LEU A 134 -4.88 -9.03 -16.00
C LEU A 134 -5.43 -9.73 -17.24
N ALA A 135 -6.16 -10.83 -17.03
CA ALA A 135 -6.72 -11.61 -18.11
C ALA A 135 -7.78 -10.80 -18.89
N PRO A 136 -7.95 -11.03 -20.20
CA PRO A 136 -9.10 -10.53 -20.94
C PRO A 136 -10.43 -10.92 -20.30
N LYS A 137 -11.49 -10.18 -20.60
CA LYS A 137 -12.83 -10.43 -20.01
C LYS A 137 -13.40 -11.76 -20.48
N LYS A 138 -13.15 -12.06 -21.76
CA LYS A 138 -13.55 -13.30 -22.42
C LYS A 138 -12.27 -14.04 -22.79
N ASN A 139 -12.15 -15.27 -22.30
CA ASN A 139 -10.99 -16.12 -22.50
C ASN A 139 -11.40 -17.35 -23.29
N THR A 140 -10.55 -17.79 -24.21
CA THR A 140 -10.79 -19.01 -25.02
C THR A 140 -10.41 -20.29 -24.26
N SER A 141 -9.62 -20.17 -23.20
CA SER A 141 -9.19 -21.28 -22.35
C SER A 141 -8.82 -20.78 -20.96
N ALA A 142 -8.99 -21.61 -19.93
CA ALA A 142 -8.52 -21.32 -18.58
C ALA A 142 -6.99 -21.10 -18.53
N ARG A 143 -6.23 -21.65 -19.48
CA ARG A 143 -4.77 -21.48 -19.56
C ARG A 143 -4.33 -20.06 -19.88
N THR A 144 -5.22 -19.20 -20.40
CA THR A 144 -4.91 -17.79 -20.70
C THR A 144 -5.28 -16.85 -19.56
N ILE A 145 -5.81 -17.39 -18.46
CA ILE A 145 -6.19 -16.62 -17.29
C ILE A 145 -5.01 -16.64 -16.34
N ASP A 146 -4.23 -15.57 -16.34
CA ASP A 146 -3.28 -15.32 -15.27
C ASP A 146 -4.03 -14.71 -14.08
N MET A 147 -4.31 -13.41 -14.09
CA MET A 147 -5.03 -12.74 -13.00
C MET A 147 -6.46 -12.35 -13.39
N THR A 148 -7.44 -12.75 -12.58
CA THR A 148 -8.82 -12.26 -12.70
C THR A 148 -9.01 -10.92 -11.99
N SER A 149 -10.11 -10.21 -12.27
CA SER A 149 -10.52 -9.03 -11.49
C SER A 149 -10.65 -9.35 -9.99
N PHE A 150 -11.16 -10.53 -9.67
CA PHE A 150 -11.28 -11.00 -8.29
C PHE A 150 -9.91 -11.18 -7.62
N ASP A 151 -8.94 -11.78 -8.33
CA ASP A 151 -7.58 -11.92 -7.83
C ASP A 151 -6.92 -10.55 -7.60
N PHE A 152 -7.15 -9.59 -8.50
CA PHE A 152 -6.66 -8.23 -8.35
C PHE A 152 -7.17 -7.56 -7.07
N VAL A 153 -8.47 -7.69 -6.78
CA VAL A 153 -9.12 -7.10 -5.61
C VAL A 153 -8.65 -7.80 -4.33
N THR A 154 -8.63 -9.13 -4.31
CA THR A 154 -8.52 -9.90 -3.07
C THR A 154 -7.11 -10.32 -2.69
N ALA A 155 -6.23 -10.52 -3.67
CA ALA A 155 -4.93 -11.16 -3.44
C ALA A 155 -3.73 -10.25 -3.70
N THR A 156 -3.87 -9.17 -4.46
CA THR A 156 -2.71 -8.37 -4.91
C THR A 156 -2.80 -6.90 -4.50
N CYS A 157 -3.70 -6.12 -5.10
CA CYS A 157 -3.60 -4.66 -5.06
C CYS A 157 -4.77 -3.98 -4.31
N GLY A 158 -5.89 -4.68 -4.07
CA GLY A 158 -7.07 -4.08 -3.43
C GLY A 158 -6.88 -3.62 -1.99
N ASN A 159 -5.95 -4.22 -1.23
CA ASN A 159 -5.59 -3.76 0.12
C ASN A 159 -4.90 -2.39 0.12
N CYS A 160 -4.10 -2.09 -0.90
CA CYS A 160 -3.31 -0.86 -1.00
C CYS A 160 -4.01 0.25 -1.80
N HIS A 161 -4.94 -0.14 -2.67
CA HIS A 161 -5.65 0.76 -3.58
C HIS A 161 -7.16 0.71 -3.37
N PRO A 162 -7.66 0.89 -2.14
CA PRO A 162 -9.05 0.59 -1.86
C PRO A 162 -10.02 1.59 -2.51
N GLY A 163 -11.17 1.08 -2.93
CA GLY A 163 -12.28 1.85 -3.51
C GLY A 163 -12.07 2.29 -4.96
N GLY A 164 -13.17 2.58 -5.63
CA GLY A 164 -13.17 3.09 -7.00
C GLY A 164 -13.02 2.08 -8.12
N GLY A 165 -13.54 2.47 -9.29
CA GLY A 165 -13.27 1.81 -10.57
C GLY A 165 -13.38 0.29 -10.49
N PRO A 166 -12.31 -0.47 -10.85
CA PRO A 166 -12.33 -1.93 -10.82
C PRO A 166 -12.59 -2.59 -9.46
N LEU A 167 -12.50 -1.85 -8.35
CA LEU A 167 -12.80 -2.35 -7.00
C LEU A 167 -14.25 -2.14 -6.58
N GLU A 168 -14.99 -1.27 -7.27
CA GLU A 168 -16.43 -1.07 -7.02
C GLU A 168 -17.30 -1.71 -8.10
N TYR A 169 -16.79 -1.79 -9.33
CA TYR A 169 -17.54 -2.22 -10.49
C TYR A 169 -16.85 -3.38 -11.21
N ASP A 170 -17.65 -4.30 -11.74
CA ASP A 170 -17.22 -5.30 -12.69
C ASP A 170 -16.86 -4.66 -14.05
N ARG A 171 -16.42 -5.50 -14.99
CA ARG A 171 -16.02 -5.05 -16.34
C ARG A 171 -17.22 -4.80 -17.26
N GLU A 172 -18.45 -4.92 -16.77
CA GLU A 172 -19.72 -4.50 -17.38
C GLU A 172 -20.20 -3.17 -16.80
N GLY A 173 -19.56 -2.64 -15.75
CA GLY A 173 -20.00 -1.45 -15.04
C GLY A 173 -21.09 -1.71 -14.00
N LYS A 174 -21.31 -2.97 -13.59
CA LYS A 174 -22.22 -3.31 -12.49
C LYS A 174 -21.47 -3.28 -11.18
N ARG A 175 -22.13 -2.82 -10.11
CA ARG A 175 -21.52 -2.85 -8.78
C ARG A 175 -21.42 -4.27 -8.24
N TYR A 176 -20.39 -4.55 -7.45
CA TYR A 176 -20.21 -5.87 -6.84
C TYR A 176 -21.18 -6.15 -5.68
N ASP A 177 -21.83 -5.12 -5.13
CA ASP A 177 -22.72 -5.18 -3.97
C ASP A 177 -24.22 -5.03 -4.32
N GLU A 178 -24.57 -5.07 -5.62
CA GLU A 178 -25.93 -5.02 -6.17
C GLU A 178 -26.27 -6.28 -6.97
#